data_AF-A0A923WT05-F1
#
_entry.id   AF-A0A923WT05-F1
#
_cell.length_a   1.000
_cell.length_b   1.000
_cell.length_c   1.000
_cell.angle_alpha   90.00
_cell.angle_beta   90.00
_cell.angle_gamma   90.00
#
_symmetry.space_group_name_H-M   'P 1'
#
loop_
_entity.id
_entity.type
_entity.pdbx_description
1 polymer ?
#
loop_
_entity_poly.entity_id
_entity_poly.type
_entity_poly.pdbx_seq_one_letter_code
_entity_poly.pdbx_strand_id
1 'polypeptide(L)'
;KLQEFGNESGIIYFSLIQTLEKFSNFLFAKKVHHTKYHGDLPGNVRRRHQNDFISGKDQLILATPAFGLGVDKANIRFVFHTEIPSTLEAYYQEIGRGGRDGLPAQAILFYDQEDVSIQMQFLEWAYPEETFIRKVYDLIQTYPSKVAMEGYDFLREQMVFKNKRDYRVNSAVSILARWGNLEEDKTPFGFKIAEPLSEEMFTKENQSLLKKEHQKKLLEILRWAQNIEDCRLNQIYKYFGHHHNDDCGICDVCTNAD
;
A
#
# COMPACT_ATOMS: atom_id res chain seq x y z
N LYS A 1 -16.09 -3.29 -17.58
CA LYS A 1 -16.05 -3.58 -16.13
C LYS A 1 -16.73 -2.52 -15.27
N LEU A 2 -16.14 -1.36 -14.95
CA LEU A 2 -16.78 -0.38 -14.03
C LEU A 2 -18.24 -0.02 -14.38
N GLN A 3 -18.57 0.12 -15.67
CA GLN A 3 -19.93 0.41 -16.14
C GLN A 3 -20.95 -0.70 -15.83
N GLU A 4 -20.52 -1.96 -15.67
CA GLU A 4 -21.39 -3.09 -15.33
C GLU A 4 -22.00 -2.94 -13.93
N PHE A 5 -21.39 -2.13 -13.06
CA PHE A 5 -21.84 -1.90 -11.69
C PHE A 5 -22.71 -0.64 -11.52
N GLY A 6 -22.92 0.14 -12.58
CA GLY A 6 -23.78 1.33 -12.53
C GLY A 6 -23.43 2.29 -11.38
N ASN A 7 -24.37 2.48 -10.44
CA ASN A 7 -24.23 3.35 -9.27
C ASN A 7 -23.90 2.59 -7.97
N GLU A 8 -23.52 1.32 -8.06
CA GLU A 8 -23.15 0.54 -6.89
C GLU A 8 -21.88 1.07 -6.23
N SER A 9 -21.79 0.89 -4.91
CA SER A 9 -20.62 1.33 -4.16
C SER A 9 -19.40 0.44 -4.45
N GLY A 10 -18.23 1.04 -4.68
CA GLY A 10 -17.01 0.26 -4.90
C GLY A 10 -15.71 0.99 -4.60
N ILE A 11 -14.66 0.19 -4.43
CA ILE A 11 -13.28 0.64 -4.21
C ILE A 11 -12.43 0.22 -5.40
N ILE A 12 -11.56 1.12 -5.88
CA ILE A 12 -10.50 0.78 -6.82
C ILE A 12 -9.16 1.11 -6.14
N TYR A 13 -8.38 0.09 -5.85
CA TYR A 13 -7.05 0.19 -5.26
C TYR A 13 -5.99 0.34 -6.33
N PHE A 14 -5.09 1.30 -6.08
CA PHE A 14 -3.91 1.60 -6.85
C PHE A 14 -2.67 1.45 -5.99
N SER A 15 -1.61 0.84 -6.53
CA SER A 15 -0.31 0.82 -5.86
C SER A 15 0.36 2.19 -5.83
N LEU A 16 0.12 3.01 -6.85
CA LEU A 16 0.76 4.33 -7.02
C LEU A 16 -0.25 5.47 -7.03
N ILE A 17 0.03 6.52 -6.24
CA ILE A 17 -0.75 7.77 -6.21
C ILE A 17 -0.89 8.37 -7.61
N GLN A 18 0.13 8.27 -8.45
CA GLN A 18 0.09 8.84 -9.78
C GLN A 18 -0.81 8.07 -10.74
N THR A 19 -0.85 6.73 -10.64
CA THR A 19 -1.79 5.94 -11.43
C THR A 19 -3.22 6.28 -11.01
N LEU A 20 -3.45 6.39 -9.69
CA LEU A 20 -4.72 6.84 -9.12
C LEU A 20 -5.13 8.23 -9.65
N GLU A 21 -4.23 9.21 -9.63
CA GLU A 21 -4.50 10.57 -10.12
C GLU A 21 -4.77 10.61 -11.63
N LYS A 22 -4.00 9.86 -12.43
CA LYS A 22 -4.25 9.72 -13.87
C LYS A 22 -5.62 9.12 -14.14
N PHE A 23 -5.99 8.06 -13.42
CA PHE A 23 -7.28 7.42 -13.55
C PHE A 23 -8.43 8.32 -13.07
N SER A 24 -8.22 9.05 -11.98
CA SER A 24 -9.15 10.07 -11.49
C SER A 24 -9.44 11.13 -12.54
N ASN A 25 -8.40 11.69 -13.17
CA ASN A 25 -8.56 12.66 -14.25
C ASN A 25 -9.31 12.07 -15.46
N PHE A 26 -9.04 10.82 -15.81
CA PHE A 26 -9.76 10.10 -16.85
C PHE A 26 -11.26 9.95 -16.50
N LEU A 27 -11.59 9.51 -15.29
CA LEU A 27 -12.98 9.40 -14.83
C LEU A 27 -13.69 10.75 -14.76
N PHE A 28 -12.99 11.79 -14.32
CA PHE A 28 -13.51 13.16 -14.30
C PHE A 28 -13.87 13.63 -15.71
N ALA A 29 -13.00 13.41 -16.71
CA ALA A 29 -13.29 13.72 -18.11
C ALA A 29 -14.50 12.93 -18.66
N LYS A 30 -14.76 11.73 -18.12
CA LYS A 30 -15.94 10.91 -18.42
C LYS A 30 -17.17 11.26 -17.57
N LYS A 31 -17.09 12.28 -16.71
CA LYS A 31 -18.16 12.72 -15.79
C LYS A 31 -18.61 11.62 -14.82
N VAL A 32 -17.69 10.74 -14.44
CA VAL A 32 -17.93 9.71 -13.41
C VAL A 32 -17.59 10.32 -12.05
N HIS A 33 -18.58 10.44 -11.17
CA HIS A 33 -18.41 10.96 -9.83
C HIS A 33 -17.63 9.96 -8.96
N HIS A 34 -16.60 10.44 -8.27
CA HIS A 34 -15.75 9.62 -7.42
C HIS A 34 -14.96 10.49 -6.45
N THR A 35 -14.48 9.86 -5.37
CA THR A 35 -13.55 10.47 -4.42
C THR A 35 -12.20 9.75 -4.42
N LYS A 36 -11.21 10.36 -3.75
CA LYS A 36 -9.83 9.86 -3.71
C LYS A 36 -9.31 9.71 -2.29
N TYR A 37 -8.49 8.70 -2.04
CA TYR A 37 -7.82 8.51 -0.77
C TYR A 37 -6.37 8.03 -0.92
N HIS A 38 -5.40 8.88 -0.56
CA HIS A 38 -3.99 8.53 -0.53
C HIS A 38 -3.18 9.37 0.46
N GLY A 39 -1.95 8.94 0.74
CA GLY A 39 -1.06 9.53 1.76
C GLY A 39 -0.77 11.02 1.56
N ASP A 40 -0.65 11.49 0.32
CA ASP A 40 -0.35 12.89 0.01
C ASP A 40 -1.53 13.85 0.26
N LEU A 41 -2.74 13.34 0.53
CA LEU A 41 -3.87 14.20 0.87
C LEU A 41 -3.76 14.72 2.31
N PRO A 42 -4.03 16.02 2.54
CA PRO A 42 -4.16 16.56 3.89
C PRO A 42 -5.14 15.76 4.75
N GLY A 43 -4.83 15.60 6.05
CA GLY A 43 -5.62 14.73 6.94
C GLY A 43 -7.11 15.11 7.07
N ASN A 44 -7.45 16.40 6.96
CA ASN A 44 -8.84 16.86 6.89
C ASN A 44 -9.53 16.45 5.58
N VAL A 45 -8.83 16.50 4.45
CA VAL A 45 -9.34 16.08 3.14
C VAL A 45 -9.56 14.57 3.11
N ARG A 46 -8.60 13.78 3.60
CA ARG A 46 -8.73 12.31 3.74
C ARG A 46 -9.98 11.92 4.53
N ARG A 47 -10.18 12.53 5.70
CA ARG A 47 -11.37 12.29 6.54
C ARG A 47 -12.67 12.65 5.83
N ARG A 48 -12.71 13.80 5.14
CA ARG A 48 -13.90 14.19 4.38
C ARG A 48 -14.23 13.18 3.29
N HIS A 49 -13.24 12.78 2.49
CA HIS A 49 -13.44 11.82 1.38
C HIS A 49 -13.88 10.45 1.88
N GLN A 50 -13.28 9.97 2.99
CA GLN A 50 -13.71 8.74 3.64
C GLN A 50 -15.16 8.83 4.12
N ASN A 51 -15.55 9.94 4.76
CA ASN A 51 -16.93 10.13 5.24
C ASN A 51 -17.93 10.24 4.09
N ASP A 52 -17.58 10.95 3.02
CA ASP A 52 -18.41 11.09 1.82
C ASP A 52 -18.67 9.70 1.18
N PHE A 53 -17.66 8.84 1.12
CA PHE A 53 -17.81 7.46 0.64
C PHE A 53 -18.65 6.58 1.59
N ILE A 54 -18.33 6.59 2.89
CA ILE A 54 -19.04 5.77 3.89
C ILE A 54 -20.53 6.13 3.93
N SER A 55 -20.86 7.42 3.93
CA SER A 55 -22.23 7.93 3.94
C SER A 55 -23.00 7.68 2.63
N GLY A 56 -22.32 7.26 1.56
CA GLY A 56 -22.93 7.02 0.25
C GLY A 56 -23.15 8.29 -0.59
N LYS A 57 -22.62 9.44 -0.17
CA LYS A 57 -22.56 10.65 -1.01
C LYS A 57 -21.68 10.38 -2.25
N ASP A 58 -20.59 9.66 -2.05
CA ASP A 58 -19.75 9.10 -3.10
C ASP A 58 -19.93 7.58 -3.17
N GLN A 59 -20.22 7.06 -4.36
CA GLN A 59 -20.33 5.61 -4.58
C GLN A 59 -18.98 4.99 -4.93
N LEU A 60 -18.07 5.75 -5.52
CA LEU A 60 -16.77 5.26 -5.96
C LEU A 60 -15.64 5.95 -5.21
N ILE A 61 -14.72 5.16 -4.65
CA ILE A 61 -13.47 5.67 -4.10
C ILE A 61 -12.26 5.04 -4.79
N LEU A 62 -11.38 5.90 -5.27
CA LEU A 62 -10.05 5.52 -5.76
C LEU A 62 -9.07 5.63 -4.59
N ALA A 63 -8.35 4.57 -4.29
CA ALA A 63 -7.57 4.50 -3.07
C ALA A 63 -6.18 3.88 -3.26
N THR A 64 -5.24 4.26 -2.41
CA THR A 64 -4.03 3.46 -2.15
C THR A 64 -4.27 2.57 -0.92
N PRO A 65 -3.39 1.60 -0.61
CA PRO A 65 -3.52 0.75 0.59
C PRO A 65 -3.66 1.52 1.92
N ALA A 66 -3.32 2.81 1.94
CA ALA A 66 -3.58 3.69 3.08
C ALA A 66 -5.08 3.81 3.44
N PHE A 67 -5.99 3.50 2.51
CA PHE A 67 -7.42 3.44 2.77
C PHE A 67 -7.79 2.08 3.36
N GLY A 68 -7.83 1.97 4.69
CA GLY A 68 -8.20 0.68 5.25
C GLY A 68 -8.61 0.59 6.72
N LEU A 69 -8.00 1.38 7.60
CA LEU A 69 -8.39 1.39 9.01
C LEU A 69 -9.75 2.10 9.16
N GLY A 70 -10.73 1.38 9.72
CA GLY A 70 -12.04 1.96 10.08
C GLY A 70 -13.00 2.22 8.91
N VAL A 71 -12.80 1.59 7.75
CA VAL A 71 -13.83 1.59 6.70
C VAL A 71 -14.90 0.57 7.10
N ASP A 72 -16.05 1.08 7.52
CA ASP A 72 -17.22 0.28 7.87
C ASP A 72 -18.43 0.69 7.02
N LYS A 73 -18.44 0.21 5.77
CA LYS A 73 -19.53 0.39 4.83
C LYS A 73 -20.00 -1.00 4.39
N ALA A 74 -21.23 -1.36 4.75
CA ALA A 74 -21.72 -2.73 4.54
C ALA A 74 -21.91 -3.10 3.07
N ASN A 75 -22.27 -2.11 2.24
CA ASN A 75 -22.82 -2.31 0.91
C ASN A 75 -21.82 -2.09 -0.25
N ILE A 76 -20.54 -2.40 -0.06
CA ILE A 76 -19.54 -2.33 -1.13
C ILE A 76 -19.73 -3.53 -2.06
N ARG A 77 -20.06 -3.29 -3.34
CA ARG A 77 -20.35 -4.33 -4.35
C ARG A 77 -19.15 -4.73 -5.18
N PHE A 78 -18.13 -3.90 -5.25
CA PHE A 78 -16.89 -4.30 -5.91
C PHE A 78 -15.65 -3.73 -5.24
N VAL A 79 -14.58 -4.53 -5.28
CA VAL A 79 -13.23 -4.13 -4.90
C VAL A 79 -12.32 -4.51 -6.06
N PHE A 80 -11.76 -3.51 -6.72
CA PHE A 80 -10.82 -3.72 -7.82
C PHE A 80 -9.42 -3.37 -7.39
N HIS A 81 -8.46 -4.13 -7.89
CA HIS A 81 -7.04 -3.86 -7.77
C HIS A 81 -6.49 -3.62 -9.17
N THR A 82 -5.98 -2.42 -9.44
CA THR A 82 -5.38 -2.08 -10.75
C THR A 82 -3.95 -2.54 -10.87
N GLU A 83 -3.30 -2.83 -9.75
CA GLU A 83 -1.99 -3.44 -9.67
C GLU A 83 -2.00 -4.49 -8.55
N ILE A 84 -1.16 -5.51 -8.66
CA ILE A 84 -1.06 -6.56 -7.63
C ILE A 84 -0.68 -5.97 -6.25
N PRO A 85 -1.37 -6.35 -5.16
CA PRO A 85 -0.96 -5.98 -3.80
C PRO A 85 0.40 -6.55 -3.41
N SER A 86 1.00 -5.99 -2.36
CA SER A 86 2.34 -6.41 -1.90
C SER A 86 2.37 -7.80 -1.26
N THR A 87 1.22 -8.26 -0.73
CA THR A 87 1.08 -9.55 -0.04
C THR A 87 -0.34 -10.09 -0.21
N LEU A 88 -0.51 -11.42 -0.08
CA LEU A 88 -1.83 -12.04 -0.15
C LEU A 88 -2.71 -11.65 1.04
N GLU A 89 -2.12 -11.34 2.20
CA GLU A 89 -2.86 -10.79 3.36
C GLU A 89 -3.43 -9.41 3.07
N ALA A 90 -2.66 -8.53 2.44
CA ALA A 90 -3.14 -7.21 2.06
C ALA A 90 -4.34 -7.34 1.11
N TYR A 91 -4.19 -8.17 0.06
CA TYR A 91 -5.28 -8.46 -0.87
C TYR A 91 -6.53 -8.98 -0.12
N TYR A 92 -6.38 -10.01 0.73
CA TYR A 92 -7.49 -10.61 1.47
C TYR A 92 -8.22 -9.61 2.37
N GLN A 93 -7.47 -8.76 3.10
CA GLN A 93 -8.05 -7.72 3.95
C GLN A 93 -8.79 -6.65 3.13
N GLU A 94 -8.25 -6.29 1.96
CA GLU A 94 -8.82 -5.26 1.09
C GLU A 94 -10.11 -5.73 0.42
N ILE A 95 -10.15 -6.97 -0.10
CA ILE A 95 -11.37 -7.54 -0.70
C ILE A 95 -12.44 -7.85 0.34
N GLY A 96 -12.05 -8.16 1.59
CA GLY A 96 -12.95 -8.38 2.73
C GLY A 96 -13.76 -7.15 3.17
N ARG A 97 -13.62 -6.03 2.44
CA ARG A 97 -14.48 -4.85 2.56
C ARG A 97 -15.78 -4.98 1.78
N GLY A 98 -15.78 -5.76 0.69
CA GLY A 98 -16.95 -6.03 -0.13
C GLY A 98 -17.96 -6.93 0.59
N GLY A 99 -19.25 -6.74 0.33
CA GLY A 99 -20.27 -7.74 0.69
C GLY A 99 -20.50 -7.94 2.19
N ARG A 100 -20.20 -6.96 3.05
CA ARG A 100 -20.37 -7.08 4.51
C ARG A 100 -21.82 -7.16 4.96
N ASP A 101 -22.75 -6.74 4.11
CA ASP A 101 -24.19 -6.97 4.26
C ASP A 101 -24.63 -8.41 3.89
N GLY A 102 -23.69 -9.27 3.48
CA GLY A 102 -23.96 -10.63 3.02
C GLY A 102 -24.48 -10.73 1.58
N LEU A 103 -24.65 -9.60 0.88
CA LEU A 103 -25.05 -9.58 -0.51
C LEU A 103 -23.85 -9.78 -1.45
N PRO A 104 -24.06 -10.29 -2.68
CA PRO A 104 -22.99 -10.51 -3.63
C PRO A 104 -22.11 -9.27 -3.84
N ALA A 105 -20.81 -9.51 -3.90
CA ALA A 105 -19.80 -8.52 -4.26
C ALA A 105 -18.70 -9.20 -5.09
N GLN A 106 -18.03 -8.44 -5.95
CA GLN A 106 -16.96 -8.94 -6.80
C GLN A 106 -15.61 -8.34 -6.42
N ALA A 107 -14.61 -9.19 -6.30
CA ALA A 107 -13.21 -8.80 -6.22
C ALA A 107 -12.55 -9.09 -7.57
N ILE A 108 -11.89 -8.08 -8.16
CA ILE A 108 -11.18 -8.25 -9.44
C ILE A 108 -9.77 -7.70 -9.31
N LEU A 109 -8.78 -8.54 -9.55
CA LEU A 109 -7.39 -8.14 -9.73
C LEU A 109 -7.08 -8.01 -11.23
N PHE A 110 -6.80 -6.81 -11.69
CA PHE A 110 -6.24 -6.57 -13.02
C PHE A 110 -4.73 -6.81 -12.94
N TYR A 111 -4.30 -8.05 -13.20
CA TYR A 111 -2.91 -8.44 -13.11
C TYR A 111 -2.14 -8.11 -14.40
N ASP A 112 -1.04 -7.38 -14.26
CA ASP A 112 0.01 -7.25 -15.28
C ASP A 112 1.36 -7.73 -14.71
N GLN A 113 2.15 -8.42 -15.53
CA GLN A 113 3.47 -8.87 -15.11
C GLN A 113 4.46 -7.70 -14.92
N GLU A 114 4.21 -6.55 -15.56
CA GLU A 114 4.98 -5.33 -15.33
C GLU A 114 4.84 -4.80 -13.90
N ASP A 115 3.73 -5.09 -13.21
CA ASP A 115 3.48 -4.66 -11.82
C ASP A 115 4.47 -5.27 -10.82
N VAL A 116 5.05 -6.42 -11.16
CA VAL A 116 6.08 -7.07 -10.33
C VAL A 116 7.25 -6.14 -10.08
N SER A 117 7.65 -5.36 -11.10
CA SER A 117 8.75 -4.41 -10.99
C SER A 117 8.45 -3.28 -9.99
N ILE A 118 7.19 -2.84 -9.92
CA ILE A 118 6.70 -1.82 -8.97
C ILE A 118 6.79 -2.37 -7.54
N GLN A 119 6.30 -3.59 -7.31
CA GLN A 119 6.35 -4.20 -5.97
C GLN A 119 7.79 -4.48 -5.52
N MET A 120 8.65 -4.94 -6.43
CA MET A 120 10.08 -5.12 -6.14
C MET A 120 10.74 -3.79 -5.77
N GLN A 121 10.38 -2.69 -6.45
CA GLN A 121 10.89 -1.37 -6.11
C GLN A 121 10.41 -0.90 -4.72
N PHE A 122 9.14 -1.09 -4.38
CA PHE A 122 8.62 -0.76 -3.06
C PHE A 122 9.29 -1.55 -1.94
N LEU A 123 9.56 -2.83 -2.19
CA LEU A 123 10.32 -3.68 -1.29
C LEU A 123 11.73 -3.12 -1.04
N GLU A 124 12.46 -2.74 -2.10
CA GLU A 124 13.78 -2.10 -1.96
C GLU A 124 13.71 -0.79 -1.18
N TRP A 125 12.61 -0.05 -1.31
CA TRP A 125 12.40 1.18 -0.56
C TRP A 125 12.07 0.96 0.90
N ALA A 126 11.27 -0.06 1.22
CA ALA A 126 10.85 -0.38 2.57
C ALA A 126 12.00 -0.91 3.45
N TYR A 127 12.94 -1.62 2.83
CA TYR A 127 14.07 -2.25 3.53
C TYR A 127 15.42 -1.73 3.00
N PRO A 128 15.75 -0.46 3.27
CA PRO A 128 17.04 0.10 2.88
C PRO A 128 18.19 -0.64 3.58
N GLU A 129 19.30 -0.81 2.87
CA GLU A 129 20.52 -1.42 3.42
C GLU A 129 21.04 -0.63 4.63
N GLU A 130 21.70 -1.33 5.55
CA GLU A 130 22.30 -0.74 6.76
C GLU A 130 23.16 0.49 6.45
N THR A 131 24.00 0.40 5.41
CA THR A 131 24.87 1.51 4.97
C THR A 131 24.09 2.75 4.54
N PHE A 132 22.87 2.57 4.02
CA PHE A 132 21.99 3.67 3.65
C PHE A 132 21.39 4.32 4.91
N ILE A 133 20.92 3.52 5.86
CA ILE A 133 20.34 4.01 7.14
C ILE A 133 21.39 4.81 7.91
N ARG A 134 22.62 4.30 8.03
CA ARG A 134 23.75 5.00 8.68
C ARG A 134 24.01 6.37 8.06
N LYS A 135 24.10 6.44 6.73
CA LYS A 135 24.30 7.72 6.03
C LYS A 135 23.17 8.72 6.27
N VAL A 136 21.91 8.27 6.32
CA VAL A 136 20.79 9.15 6.66
C VAL A 136 20.95 9.69 8.08
N TYR A 137 21.27 8.84 9.05
CA TYR A 137 21.54 9.26 10.43
C TYR A 137 22.70 10.28 10.50
N ASP A 138 23.82 9.99 9.82
CA ASP A 138 25.00 10.85 9.79
C ASP A 138 24.69 12.23 9.20
N LEU A 139 23.86 12.31 8.16
CA LEU A 139 23.41 13.58 7.58
C LEU A 139 22.55 14.40 8.56
N ILE A 140 21.63 13.73 9.29
CA ILE A 140 20.81 14.38 10.32
C ILE A 140 21.71 14.92 11.43
N GLN A 141 22.73 14.16 11.85
CA GLN A 141 23.65 14.55 12.90
C GLN A 141 24.60 15.67 12.49
N THR A 142 25.10 15.62 11.25
CA THR A 142 26.11 16.57 10.74
C THR A 142 25.48 17.90 10.36
N TYR A 143 24.24 17.91 9.87
CA TYR A 143 23.57 19.11 9.35
C TYR A 143 22.22 19.40 10.03
N PRO A 144 22.16 19.49 11.38
CA PRO A 144 20.89 19.59 12.10
C PRO A 144 20.08 20.82 11.70
N SER A 145 20.73 21.98 11.50
CA SER A 145 20.03 23.21 11.11
C SER A 145 19.44 23.15 9.70
N LYS A 146 20.14 22.51 8.75
CA LYS A 146 19.62 22.35 7.38
C LYS A 146 18.45 21.37 7.35
N VAL A 147 18.61 20.23 8.03
CA VAL A 147 17.55 19.23 8.15
C VAL A 147 16.33 19.81 8.83
N ALA A 148 16.48 20.57 9.91
CA ALA A 148 15.35 21.24 10.56
C ALA A 148 14.59 22.19 9.62
N MET A 149 15.30 22.92 8.75
CA MET A 149 14.71 23.92 7.84
C MET A 149 14.12 23.31 6.57
N GLU A 150 14.86 22.44 5.89
CA GLU A 150 14.54 21.88 4.56
C GLU A 150 13.93 20.46 4.64
N GLY A 151 14.08 19.79 5.78
CA GLY A 151 13.47 18.49 6.04
C GLY A 151 13.93 17.37 5.11
N TYR A 152 12.95 16.60 4.64
CA TYR A 152 13.19 15.47 3.75
C TYR A 152 13.80 15.87 2.41
N ASP A 153 13.59 17.10 1.95
CA ASP A 153 14.09 17.54 0.65
C ASP A 153 15.61 17.62 0.65
N PHE A 154 16.21 18.20 1.70
CA PHE A 154 17.67 18.18 1.87
C PHE A 154 18.23 16.76 1.91
N LEU A 155 17.63 15.88 2.72
CA LEU A 155 18.09 14.48 2.82
C LEU A 155 17.98 13.74 1.48
N ARG A 156 16.89 13.93 0.75
CA ARG A 156 16.70 13.32 -0.58
C ARG A 156 17.69 13.85 -1.60
N GLU A 157 17.94 15.16 -1.60
CA GLU A 157 19.00 15.72 -2.42
C GLU A 157 20.30 15.01 -2.12
N GLN A 158 20.76 14.95 -0.87
CA GLN A 158 22.04 14.30 -0.53
C GLN A 158 22.12 12.80 -0.83
N MET A 159 21.00 12.08 -0.80
CA MET A 159 20.99 10.60 -0.85
C MET A 159 20.58 10.02 -2.20
N VAL A 160 19.64 10.67 -2.91
CA VAL A 160 18.92 10.08 -4.05
C VAL A 160 18.76 11.07 -5.21
N PHE A 161 19.78 11.90 -5.45
CA PHE A 161 19.87 12.97 -6.48
C PHE A 161 19.20 12.69 -7.84
N LYS A 162 19.13 11.43 -8.28
CA LYS A 162 18.59 11.04 -9.59
C LYS A 162 17.12 10.62 -9.59
N ASN A 163 16.53 10.30 -8.43
CA ASN A 163 15.17 9.78 -8.34
C ASN A 163 14.39 10.40 -7.18
N LYS A 164 13.64 11.47 -7.48
CA LYS A 164 12.78 12.18 -6.52
C LYS A 164 11.68 11.30 -5.91
N ARG A 165 11.45 10.10 -6.45
CA ARG A 165 10.44 9.14 -5.98
C ARG A 165 11.04 7.98 -5.21
N ASP A 166 12.32 8.06 -4.85
CA ASP A 166 12.96 7.07 -3.99
C ASP A 166 12.60 7.34 -2.52
N TYR A 167 11.80 6.45 -1.94
CA TYR A 167 11.30 6.59 -0.57
C TYR A 167 12.20 5.96 0.48
N ARG A 168 13.41 5.48 0.14
CA ARG A 168 14.34 4.90 1.13
C ARG A 168 14.70 5.86 2.25
N VAL A 169 14.78 7.17 1.98
CA VAL A 169 15.00 8.19 3.03
C VAL A 169 13.84 8.19 4.03
N ASN A 170 12.59 8.13 3.56
CA ASN A 170 11.41 8.06 4.43
C ASN A 170 11.41 6.78 5.27
N SER A 171 11.74 5.64 4.67
CA SER A 171 11.85 4.37 5.39
C SER A 171 12.97 4.41 6.42
N ALA A 172 14.15 4.90 6.07
CA ALA A 172 15.28 5.03 7.00
C ALA A 172 14.94 5.91 8.20
N VAL A 173 14.32 7.08 7.98
CA VAL A 173 13.86 7.95 9.09
C VAL A 173 12.82 7.24 9.96
N SER A 174 11.89 6.50 9.36
CA SER A 174 10.88 5.75 10.10
C SER A 174 11.49 4.61 10.94
N ILE A 175 12.52 3.94 10.42
CA ILE A 175 13.29 2.91 11.12
C ILE A 175 14.03 3.55 12.31
N LEU A 176 14.76 4.64 12.08
CA LEU A 176 15.50 5.35 13.13
C LEU A 176 14.59 5.88 14.25
N ALA A 177 13.42 6.42 13.90
CA ALA A 177 12.41 6.83 14.87
C ALA A 177 11.87 5.65 15.67
N ARG A 178 11.59 4.51 15.02
CA ARG A 178 11.15 3.27 15.69
C ARG A 178 12.21 2.71 16.64
N TRP A 179 13.50 2.83 16.30
CA TRP A 179 14.61 2.44 17.17
C TRP A 179 14.88 3.42 18.31
N GLY A 180 14.20 4.58 18.33
CA GLY A 180 14.38 5.61 19.35
C GLY A 180 15.57 6.55 19.11
N ASN A 181 16.22 6.46 17.95
CA ASN A 181 17.30 7.39 17.59
C ASN A 181 16.78 8.79 17.27
N LEU A 182 15.53 8.89 16.84
CA LEU A 182 14.87 10.14 16.53
C LEU A 182 13.61 10.30 17.39
N GLU A 183 13.39 11.49 17.92
CA GLU A 183 12.15 11.86 18.62
C GLU A 183 11.41 12.97 17.86
N GLU A 184 10.09 13.04 18.06
CA GLU A 184 9.24 14.06 17.43
C GLU A 184 9.70 15.48 17.80
N ASP A 185 9.67 16.36 16.81
CA ASP A 185 10.03 17.77 16.97
C ASP A 185 9.07 18.67 16.19
N LYS A 186 9.03 19.95 16.53
CA LYS A 186 8.14 20.95 15.92
C LYS A 186 8.72 21.58 14.64
N THR A 187 9.83 21.05 14.14
CA THR A 187 10.46 21.51 12.90
C THR A 187 9.70 21.00 11.67
N PRO A 188 9.87 21.63 10.50
CA PRO A 188 9.40 21.09 9.22
C PRO A 188 9.79 19.63 8.95
N PHE A 189 10.94 19.16 9.46
CA PHE A 189 11.34 17.76 9.37
C PHE A 189 10.51 16.82 10.26
N GLY A 190 10.01 17.34 11.38
CA GLY A 190 9.21 16.60 12.35
C GLY A 190 10.01 15.76 13.35
N PHE A 191 11.35 15.73 13.24
CA PHE A 191 12.22 14.93 14.10
C PHE A 191 13.50 15.66 14.50
N LYS A 192 14.11 15.20 15.59
CA LYS A 192 15.49 15.55 16.00
C LYS A 192 16.17 14.32 16.60
N ILE A 193 17.50 14.35 16.73
CA ILE A 193 18.26 13.26 17.35
C ILE A 193 17.93 13.17 18.85
N ALA A 194 17.62 11.96 19.28
CA ALA A 194 17.41 11.61 20.68
C ALA A 194 18.59 10.80 21.23
N GLU A 195 18.87 9.65 20.61
CA GLU A 195 19.89 8.69 21.07
C GLU A 195 20.87 8.32 19.95
N PRO A 196 22.15 8.07 20.27
CA PRO A 196 23.15 7.67 19.29
C PRO A 196 22.82 6.33 18.65
N LEU A 197 23.20 6.19 17.39
CA LEU A 197 23.06 4.93 16.65
C LEU A 197 24.00 3.86 17.24
N SER A 198 23.48 2.64 17.46
CA SER A 198 24.26 1.52 18.01
C SER A 198 24.20 0.29 17.11
N GLU A 199 25.27 -0.52 17.13
CA GLU A 199 25.37 -1.77 16.36
C GLU A 199 24.29 -2.80 16.74
N GLU A 200 23.80 -2.75 17.98
CA GLU A 200 22.77 -3.66 18.49
C GLU A 200 21.43 -3.49 17.74
N MET A 201 21.15 -2.29 17.22
CA MET A 201 19.90 -1.99 16.52
C MET A 201 19.81 -2.76 15.19
N PHE A 202 20.91 -2.81 14.43
CA PHE A 202 20.99 -3.52 13.15
C PHE A 202 20.95 -5.05 13.30
N THR A 203 21.44 -5.56 14.43
CA THR A 203 21.38 -6.99 14.74
C THR A 203 19.98 -7.42 15.21
N LYS A 204 19.27 -6.58 15.98
CA LYS A 204 17.89 -6.84 16.40
C LYS A 204 16.89 -6.79 15.25
N GLU A 205 17.03 -5.82 14.34
CA GLU A 205 16.13 -5.66 13.20
C GLU A 205 16.88 -5.80 11.88
N ASN A 206 17.15 -7.06 11.51
CA ASN A 206 17.88 -7.39 10.29
C ASN A 206 17.03 -7.10 9.04
N GLN A 207 17.29 -5.95 8.40
CA GLN A 207 16.58 -5.50 7.19
C GLN A 207 16.66 -6.52 6.05
N SER A 208 17.79 -7.23 5.90
CA SER A 208 17.95 -8.26 4.87
C SER A 208 17.04 -9.47 5.11
N LEU A 209 16.88 -9.89 6.38
CA LEU A 209 15.97 -10.96 6.75
C LEU A 209 14.51 -10.55 6.50
N LEU A 210 14.10 -9.37 6.98
CA LEU A 210 12.74 -8.86 6.78
C LEU A 210 12.40 -8.69 5.29
N LYS A 211 13.35 -8.17 4.51
CA LYS A 211 13.23 -8.09 3.06
C LYS A 211 13.02 -9.45 2.43
N LYS A 212 13.80 -10.47 2.84
CA LYS A 212 13.66 -11.85 2.35
C LYS A 212 12.31 -12.46 2.72
N GLU A 213 11.79 -12.17 3.91
CA GLU A 213 10.44 -12.61 4.31
C GLU A 213 9.35 -11.96 3.47
N HIS A 214 9.43 -10.65 3.24
CA HIS A 214 8.48 -9.94 2.39
C HIS A 214 8.58 -10.40 0.92
N GLN A 215 9.78 -10.68 0.40
CA GLN A 215 9.97 -11.30 -0.92
C GLN A 215 9.22 -12.63 -1.05
N LYS A 216 9.22 -13.47 0.00
CA LYS A 216 8.44 -14.71 -0.03
C LYS A 216 6.95 -14.43 -0.16
N LYS A 217 6.42 -13.46 0.60
CA LYS A 217 5.00 -13.06 0.52
C LYS A 217 4.61 -12.51 -0.85
N LEU A 218 5.50 -11.74 -1.47
CA LEU A 218 5.29 -11.27 -2.84
C LEU A 218 5.24 -12.43 -3.83
N LEU A 219 6.14 -13.42 -3.70
CA LEU A 219 6.10 -14.63 -4.53
C LEU A 219 4.81 -15.44 -4.32
N GLU A 220 4.28 -15.47 -3.10
CA GLU A 220 3.03 -16.17 -2.78
C GLU A 220 1.82 -15.54 -3.46
N ILE A 221 1.67 -14.21 -3.42
CA ILE A 221 0.56 -13.55 -4.15
C ILE A 221 0.74 -13.66 -5.67
N LEU A 222 1.98 -13.63 -6.19
CA LEU A 222 2.22 -13.81 -7.62
C LEU A 222 1.83 -15.19 -8.11
N ARG A 223 2.19 -16.24 -7.35
CA ARG A 223 1.75 -17.61 -7.63
C ARG A 223 0.22 -17.71 -7.57
N TRP A 224 -0.39 -17.10 -6.56
CA TRP A 224 -1.84 -17.06 -6.43
C TRP A 224 -2.52 -16.38 -7.61
N ALA A 225 -1.98 -15.26 -8.11
CA ALA A 225 -2.55 -14.52 -9.24
C ALA A 225 -2.40 -15.28 -10.57
N GLN A 226 -1.23 -15.89 -10.81
CA GLN A 226 -0.92 -16.62 -12.05
C GLN A 226 -1.55 -18.02 -12.11
N ASN A 227 -2.01 -18.56 -10.99
CA ASN A 227 -2.66 -19.86 -10.97
C ASN A 227 -3.94 -19.86 -11.84
N ILE A 228 -4.12 -20.95 -12.58
CA ILE A 228 -5.33 -21.19 -13.41
C ILE A 228 -6.00 -22.53 -13.09
N GLU A 229 -5.49 -23.30 -12.12
CA GLU A 229 -5.93 -24.67 -11.85
C GLU A 229 -6.66 -24.77 -10.51
N ASP A 230 -6.08 -24.24 -9.44
CA ASP A 230 -6.64 -24.36 -8.10
C ASP A 230 -7.67 -23.26 -7.79
N CYS A 231 -8.77 -23.61 -7.12
CA CYS A 231 -9.75 -22.64 -6.63
C CYS A 231 -9.10 -21.48 -5.85
N ARG A 232 -9.43 -20.22 -6.20
CA ARG A 232 -8.87 -19.01 -5.56
C ARG A 232 -9.07 -19.00 -4.04
N LEU A 233 -10.26 -19.39 -3.58
CA LEU A 233 -10.61 -19.43 -2.16
C LEU A 233 -9.78 -20.49 -1.42
N ASN A 234 -9.64 -21.68 -2.00
CA ASN A 234 -8.89 -22.79 -1.40
C ASN A 234 -7.41 -22.43 -1.23
N GLN A 235 -6.83 -21.72 -2.20
CA GLN A 235 -5.46 -21.20 -2.08
C GLN A 235 -5.31 -20.18 -0.95
N ILE A 236 -6.27 -19.24 -0.81
CA ILE A 236 -6.29 -18.27 0.29
C ILE A 236 -6.40 -19.01 1.64
N TYR A 237 -7.31 -19.98 1.76
CA TYR A 237 -7.47 -20.77 2.98
C TYR A 237 -6.17 -21.51 3.33
N LYS A 238 -5.57 -22.18 2.34
CA LYS A 238 -4.29 -22.87 2.51
C LYS A 238 -3.17 -21.94 2.97
N TYR A 239 -3.12 -20.72 2.43
CA TYR A 239 -2.16 -19.69 2.85
C TYR A 239 -2.28 -19.36 4.34
N PHE A 240 -3.50 -19.26 4.86
CA PHE A 240 -3.77 -19.01 6.29
C PHE A 240 -3.76 -20.27 7.17
N GLY A 241 -3.33 -21.42 6.65
CA GLY A 241 -3.27 -22.67 7.40
C GLY A 241 -4.62 -23.34 7.63
N HIS A 242 -5.62 -22.99 6.82
CA HIS A 242 -6.94 -23.60 6.82
C HIS A 242 -7.12 -24.53 5.62
N HIS A 243 -8.02 -25.51 5.78
CA HIS A 243 -8.42 -26.41 4.71
C HIS A 243 -9.90 -26.22 4.41
N HIS A 244 -10.23 -26.23 3.13
CA HIS A 244 -11.60 -26.23 2.63
C HIS A 244 -11.73 -27.43 1.69
N ASN A 245 -12.73 -28.27 1.91
CA ASN A 245 -12.82 -29.58 1.25
C ASN A 245 -13.33 -29.50 -0.19
N ASP A 246 -14.13 -28.47 -0.49
CA ASP A 246 -14.79 -28.30 -1.78
C ASP A 246 -14.30 -27.03 -2.47
N ASP A 247 -14.32 -27.00 -3.80
CA ASP A 247 -14.09 -25.77 -4.55
C ASP A 247 -15.27 -24.80 -4.38
N CYS A 248 -14.98 -23.49 -4.35
CA CYS A 248 -16.00 -22.49 -4.03
C CYS A 248 -17.10 -22.33 -5.09
N GLY A 249 -16.88 -22.80 -6.33
CA GLY A 249 -17.85 -22.73 -7.42
C GLY A 249 -18.14 -21.33 -7.98
N ILE A 250 -17.56 -20.27 -7.41
CA ILE A 250 -17.89 -18.86 -7.75
C ILE A 250 -16.68 -18.01 -8.18
N CYS A 251 -15.45 -18.50 -8.00
CA CYS A 251 -14.26 -17.79 -8.49
C CYS A 251 -13.99 -18.09 -9.96
N ASP A 252 -13.24 -17.21 -10.61
CA ASP A 252 -12.85 -17.27 -12.02
C ASP A 252 -12.30 -18.64 -12.44
N VAL A 253 -11.44 -19.25 -11.62
CA VAL A 253 -10.90 -20.60 -11.87
C VAL A 253 -11.97 -21.69 -11.81
N CYS A 254 -12.89 -21.62 -10.84
CA CYS A 254 -13.97 -22.61 -10.72
C CYS A 254 -15.02 -22.48 -11.83
N THR A 255 -15.25 -21.25 -12.31
CA THR A 255 -16.27 -20.96 -13.32
C THR A 255 -15.73 -20.96 -14.75
N ASN A 256 -14.41 -21.09 -14.94
CA ASN A 256 -13.71 -20.83 -16.21
C ASN A 256 -14.07 -19.46 -16.80
N ALA A 257 -14.13 -18.43 -15.95
CA ALA A 257 -14.38 -17.06 -16.38
C ALA A 257 -13.05 -16.36 -16.68
N ASP A 258 -13.01 -15.59 -17.78
CA ASP A 258 -11.88 -14.74 -18.17
C ASP A 258 -11.78 -13.46 -17.32
#